data_AF-A0A397SA26-F1
#
_entry.id   AF-A0A397SA26-F1
#
_cell.length_a   1.000
_cell.length_b   1.000
_cell.length_c   1.000
_cell.angle_alpha   90.00
_cell.angle_beta   90.00
_cell.angle_gamma   90.00
#
_symmetry.space_group_name_H-M   'P 1'
#
loop_
_entity.id
_entity.type
_entity.pdbx_description
1 polymer ?
#
loop_
_entity_poly.entity_id
_entity_poly.type
_entity_poly.pdbx_seq_one_letter_code
_entity_poly.pdbx_strand_id
1 'polypeptide(L)'
;MQQKLLYRWYDPDRLSRKRNFESLLPSSDIYSLGLLFWEIVWCRAGNLPFKEVPIKKLYEHLRNNNHEKLPEMPEDYKSWKNLISRMWKFKSEDRCNIKTVESAMLKLYKVRTDSASSVTSVLTLPQNN
;
A
#
# COMPACT_ATOMS: atom_id res chain seq x y z
N MET A 1 12.24 0.91 23.07
CA MET A 1 10.77 0.90 22.88
C MET A 1 10.37 1.06 21.39
N GLN A 2 11.09 1.86 20.59
CA GLN A 2 10.81 2.11 19.17
C GLN A 2 10.90 0.88 18.24
N GLN A 3 11.82 -0.06 18.46
CA GLN A 3 11.95 -1.25 17.57
C GLN A 3 10.68 -2.12 17.50
N LYS A 4 9.86 -2.15 18.57
CA LYS A 4 8.62 -2.93 18.58
C LYS A 4 7.56 -2.38 17.61
N LEU A 5 7.59 -1.08 17.31
CA LEU A 5 6.62 -0.45 16.41
C LEU A 5 6.85 -0.87 14.95
N LEU A 6 8.11 -0.98 14.53
CA LEU A 6 8.49 -1.37 13.17
C LEU A 6 7.94 -2.74 12.76
N TYR A 7 7.68 -3.64 13.72
CA TYR A 7 7.09 -4.95 13.45
C TYR A 7 5.69 -4.87 12.82
N ARG A 8 5.00 -3.72 12.92
CA ARG A 8 3.71 -3.51 12.27
C ARG A 8 3.80 -3.45 10.75
N TRP A 9 4.97 -3.15 10.21
CA TRP A 9 5.26 -3.17 8.77
C TRP A 9 5.97 -4.44 8.32
N TYR A 10 6.34 -5.32 9.24
CA TYR A 10 7.01 -6.56 8.88
C TYR A 10 6.01 -7.49 8.21
N ASP A 11 6.49 -8.19 7.20
CA ASP A 11 5.71 -9.22 6.54
C ASP A 11 5.58 -10.46 7.45
N PRO A 12 4.65 -11.38 7.13
CA PRO A 12 4.44 -12.59 7.92
C PRO A 12 5.72 -13.41 8.12
N ASP A 13 6.59 -13.46 7.12
CA ASP A 13 7.81 -14.26 7.19
C ASP A 13 8.81 -13.68 8.19
N ARG A 14 9.01 -12.35 8.21
CA ARG A 14 9.85 -11.67 9.22
C ARG A 14 9.23 -11.67 10.61
N LEU A 15 7.90 -11.75 10.72
CA LEU A 15 7.20 -11.94 11.99
C LEU A 15 7.27 -13.40 12.48
N SER A 16 7.42 -14.35 11.56
CA SER A 16 7.57 -15.75 11.88
C SER A 16 8.93 -15.98 12.56
N ARG A 17 8.96 -16.83 13.59
CA ARG A 17 10.22 -17.18 14.27
C ARG A 17 11.09 -18.16 13.46
N LYS A 18 10.74 -18.44 12.19
CA LYS A 18 11.45 -19.39 11.33
C LYS A 18 12.53 -18.64 10.56
N ARG A 19 13.77 -19.11 10.72
CA ARG A 19 15.00 -18.34 10.54
C ARG A 19 15.60 -18.46 9.14
N ASN A 20 14.81 -18.20 8.09
CA ASN A 20 15.29 -18.19 6.70
C ASN A 20 15.04 -16.80 6.08
N PHE A 21 15.90 -15.84 6.41
CA PHE A 21 15.69 -14.41 6.12
C PHE A 21 16.23 -13.93 4.76
N GLU A 22 17.14 -14.66 4.12
CA GLU A 22 17.90 -14.11 2.99
C GLU A 22 17.16 -14.16 1.64
N SER A 23 16.21 -15.08 1.42
CA SER A 23 15.53 -15.23 0.13
C SER A 23 14.21 -14.46 -0.01
N LEU A 24 13.82 -13.65 0.98
CA LEU A 24 12.50 -13.00 1.05
C LEU A 24 12.55 -11.47 1.02
N LEU A 25 13.75 -10.87 1.09
CA LEU A 25 13.92 -9.42 1.28
C LEU A 25 13.14 -8.56 0.27
N PRO A 26 13.21 -8.79 -1.07
CA PRO A 26 12.46 -7.95 -2.00
C PRO A 26 10.94 -8.06 -1.82
N SER A 27 10.43 -9.25 -1.51
CA SER A 27 8.99 -9.45 -1.28
C SER A 27 8.54 -8.87 0.07
N SER A 28 9.40 -8.91 1.09
CA SER A 28 9.17 -8.24 2.37
C SER A 28 9.14 -6.72 2.23
N ASP A 29 9.98 -6.14 1.37
CA ASP A 29 9.95 -4.70 1.06
C ASP A 29 8.64 -4.32 0.36
N ILE A 30 8.16 -5.14 -0.58
CA ILE A 30 6.85 -4.92 -1.21
C ILE A 30 5.72 -4.93 -0.19
N TYR A 31 5.74 -5.86 0.76
CA TYR A 31 4.73 -5.92 1.82
C TYR A 31 4.73 -4.63 2.65
N SER A 32 5.92 -4.22 3.10
CA SER A 32 6.12 -3.01 3.91
C SER A 32 5.66 -1.75 3.15
N LEU A 33 5.96 -1.68 1.85
CA LEU A 33 5.52 -0.60 0.97
C LEU A 33 4.00 -0.58 0.78
N GLY A 34 3.35 -1.75 0.75
CA GLY A 34 1.89 -1.85 0.68
C GLY A 34 1.22 -1.24 1.91
N LEU A 35 1.78 -1.46 3.09
CA LEU A 35 1.30 -0.83 4.33
C LEU A 35 1.58 0.68 4.36
N LEU A 36 2.71 1.15 3.84
CA LEU A 36 2.97 2.58 3.66
C LEU A 36 1.94 3.22 2.72
N PHE A 37 1.60 2.57 1.61
CA PHE A 37 0.56 3.06 0.71
C PHE A 37 -0.81 3.11 1.38
N TRP A 38 -1.12 2.12 2.22
CA TRP A 38 -2.32 2.14 3.05
C TRP A 38 -2.35 3.32 4.03
N GLU A 39 -1.22 3.64 4.68
CA GLU A 39 -1.13 4.82 5.56
C GLU A 39 -1.38 6.13 4.82
N ILE A 40 -0.80 6.27 3.62
CA ILE A 40 -1.01 7.42 2.75
C ILE A 40 -2.49 7.57 2.39
N VAL A 41 -3.17 6.46 2.05
CA VAL A 41 -4.60 6.45 1.72
C VAL A 41 -5.46 6.91 2.90
N TRP A 42 -5.10 6.50 4.12
CA TRP A 42 -5.82 6.93 5.32
C TRP A 42 -5.56 8.39 5.72
N CYS A 43 -4.40 8.94 5.34
CA CYS A 43 -3.99 10.33 5.59
C CYS A 43 -4.25 10.79 7.05
N ARG A 44 -4.01 9.89 8.02
CA ARG A 44 -4.30 10.13 9.44
C ARG A 44 -3.03 10.03 10.27
N ALA A 45 -2.71 11.11 10.98
CA ALA A 45 -1.57 11.13 11.88
C ALA A 45 -1.68 10.05 12.97
N GLY A 46 -0.59 9.31 13.20
CA GLY A 46 -0.55 8.24 14.21
C GLY A 46 -1.38 7.00 13.87
N ASN A 47 -1.80 6.84 12.61
CA ASN A 47 -2.51 5.64 12.17
C ASN A 47 -1.53 4.51 11.87
N LEU A 48 -1.30 3.65 12.86
CA LEU A 48 -0.37 2.53 12.74
C LEU A 48 -1.06 1.31 12.12
N PRO A 49 -0.37 0.54 11.24
CA PRO A 49 -0.89 -0.73 10.79
C PRO A 49 -1.20 -1.69 11.94
N PHE A 50 -2.38 -2.28 11.86
CA PHE A 50 -2.97 -3.22 12.80
C PHE A 50 -2.96 -2.70 14.24
N LYS A 51 -3.17 -1.39 14.44
CA LYS A 51 -3.01 -0.71 15.75
C LYS A 51 -3.65 -1.47 16.91
N GLU A 52 -4.86 -1.98 16.69
CA GLU A 52 -5.68 -2.69 17.69
C GLU A 52 -5.24 -4.15 17.93
N VAL A 53 -4.35 -4.69 17.08
CA VAL A 53 -3.78 -6.02 17.23
C VAL A 53 -2.49 -5.94 18.05
N PRO A 54 -2.37 -6.68 19.17
CA PRO A 54 -1.12 -6.79 19.90
C PRO A 54 -0.03 -7.39 19.02
N ILE A 55 1.17 -6.79 19.00
CA ILE A 55 2.30 -7.23 18.16
C ILE A 55 2.60 -8.74 18.29
N LYS A 56 2.47 -9.31 19.50
CA LYS A 56 2.69 -10.75 19.75
C LYS A 56 1.68 -11.66 19.02
N LYS A 57 0.50 -11.15 18.68
CA LYS A 57 -0.59 -11.86 17.98
C LYS A 57 -0.66 -11.48 16.49
N LEU A 58 0.20 -10.57 16.02
CA LEU A 58 0.12 -10.03 14.65
C LEU A 58 0.32 -11.14 13.61
N TYR A 59 1.28 -12.03 13.80
CA TYR A 59 1.48 -13.16 12.88
C TYR A 59 0.23 -14.06 12.76
N GLU A 60 -0.39 -14.43 13.88
CA GLU A 60 -1.61 -15.25 13.88
C GLU A 60 -2.79 -14.52 13.22
N HIS A 61 -2.90 -13.21 13.46
CA HIS A 61 -3.91 -12.37 12.83
C HIS A 61 -3.78 -12.38 11.30
N LEU A 62 -2.56 -12.19 10.78
CA LEU A 62 -2.27 -12.22 9.34
C LEU A 62 -2.44 -13.62 8.74
N ARG A 63 -2.09 -14.67 9.49
CA ARG A 63 -2.27 -16.07 9.07
C ARG A 63 -3.73 -16.43 8.81
N ASN A 64 -4.64 -15.80 9.54
CA ASN A 64 -6.09 -15.93 9.33
C ASN A 64 -6.61 -15.08 8.15
N ASN A 65 -5.71 -14.56 7.30
CA ASN A 65 -6.00 -13.74 6.13
C ASN A 65 -6.75 -12.43 6.47
N ASN A 66 -6.54 -11.91 7.68
CA ASN A 66 -7.01 -10.58 8.04
C ASN A 66 -6.07 -9.52 7.45
N HIS A 67 -6.65 -8.48 6.87
CA HIS A 67 -5.95 -7.35 6.29
C HIS A 67 -6.48 -6.05 6.86
N GLU A 68 -5.68 -5.00 6.72
CA GLU A 68 -6.13 -3.67 7.06
C GLU A 68 -7.31 -3.22 6.18
N LYS A 69 -8.22 -2.46 6.78
CA LYS A 69 -9.37 -1.92 6.04
C LYS A 69 -8.93 -0.69 5.26
N LEU A 70 -9.19 -0.68 3.96
CA LEU A 70 -9.07 0.52 3.14
C LEU A 70 -10.36 1.35 3.27
N PRO A 71 -10.27 2.68 3.32
CA PRO A 71 -11.45 3.53 3.26
C PRO A 71 -12.19 3.36 1.92
N GLU A 72 -13.40 3.88 1.85
CA GLU A 72 -14.07 4.04 0.56
C GLU A 72 -13.25 4.99 -0.31
N MET A 73 -12.96 4.57 -1.53
CA MET A 73 -12.13 5.34 -2.47
C MET A 73 -12.96 5.67 -3.71
N PRO A 74 -12.74 6.84 -4.35
CA PRO A 74 -13.37 7.14 -5.63
C PRO A 74 -12.99 6.10 -6.69
N GLU A 75 -13.85 5.90 -7.69
CA GLU A 75 -13.68 4.83 -8.70
C GLU A 75 -12.33 4.95 -9.44
N ASP A 76 -11.85 6.17 -9.68
CA ASP A 76 -10.55 6.45 -10.31
C ASP A 76 -9.35 5.87 -9.52
N TYR A 77 -9.53 5.57 -8.23
CA TYR A 77 -8.53 4.99 -7.33
C TYR A 77 -8.71 3.49 -7.08
N LYS A 78 -9.68 2.84 -7.75
CA LYS A 78 -9.90 1.41 -7.59
C LYS A 78 -8.67 0.58 -7.98
N SER A 79 -7.93 1.03 -8.99
CA SER A 79 -6.65 0.42 -9.40
C SER A 79 -5.58 0.51 -8.30
N TRP A 80 -5.56 1.60 -7.53
CA TRP A 80 -4.70 1.77 -6.36
C TRP A 80 -5.05 0.81 -5.23
N LYS A 81 -6.35 0.69 -4.90
CA LYS A 81 -6.85 -0.30 -3.93
C LYS A 81 -6.46 -1.72 -4.31
N ASN A 82 -6.62 -2.06 -5.59
CA ASN A 82 -6.23 -3.37 -6.12
C ASN A 82 -4.72 -3.61 -6.00
N LEU A 83 -3.90 -2.58 -6.28
CA LEU A 83 -2.45 -2.66 -6.13
C LEU A 83 -2.04 -2.96 -4.68
N ILE A 84 -2.52 -2.16 -3.71
CA ILE A 84 -2.23 -2.37 -2.28
C ILE A 84 -2.61 -3.80 -1.87
N SER A 85 -3.78 -4.29 -2.30
CA SER A 85 -4.26 -5.64 -1.97
C SER A 85 -3.35 -6.77 -2.46
N ARG A 86 -2.58 -6.53 -3.53
CA ARG A 86 -1.58 -7.45 -4.09
C ARG A 86 -0.22 -7.34 -3.43
N MET A 87 0.09 -6.23 -2.76
CA MET A 87 1.38 -6.01 -2.12
C MET A 87 1.45 -6.68 -0.75
N TRP A 88 0.35 -6.69 0.00
CA TRP A 88 0.33 -7.21 1.38
C TRP A 88 -0.23 -8.63 1.52
N LYS A 89 -0.07 -9.48 0.49
CA LYS A 89 -0.49 -10.89 0.57
C LYS A 89 0.32 -11.65 1.62
N PHE A 90 -0.32 -12.64 2.26
CA PHE A 90 0.33 -13.41 3.32
C PHE A 90 1.59 -14.13 2.81
N LYS A 91 1.43 -14.93 1.76
CA LYS A 91 2.54 -15.64 1.10
C LYS A 91 3.37 -14.68 0.25
N SER A 92 4.69 -14.83 0.32
CA SER A 92 5.65 -13.97 -0.39
C SER A 92 5.55 -14.06 -1.92
N GLU A 93 5.26 -15.24 -2.43
CA GLU A 93 5.15 -15.59 -3.84
C GLU A 93 3.87 -15.06 -4.50
N ASP A 94 2.84 -14.77 -3.70
CA ASP A 94 1.58 -14.19 -4.17
C ASP A 94 1.67 -12.65 -4.29
N ARG A 95 2.74 -12.04 -3.77
CA ARG A 95 2.94 -10.59 -3.82
C ARG A 95 3.41 -10.17 -5.20
N CYS A 96 2.98 -8.99 -5.65
CA CYS A 96 3.55 -8.41 -6.86
C CYS A 96 5.02 -8.01 -6.65
N ASN A 97 5.77 -7.83 -7.74
CA ASN A 97 7.15 -7.31 -7.67
C ASN A 97 7.19 -5.79 -7.85
N ILE A 98 8.36 -5.19 -7.62
CA ILE A 98 8.56 -3.73 -7.70
C ILE A 98 8.24 -3.16 -9.09
N LYS A 99 8.52 -3.90 -10.17
CA LYS A 99 8.20 -3.47 -11.54
C LYS A 99 6.69 -3.32 -11.76
N THR A 100 5.91 -4.21 -11.16
CA THR A 100 4.44 -4.10 -11.18
C THR A 100 3.96 -2.86 -10.44
N VAL A 101 4.55 -2.59 -9.26
CA VAL A 101 4.23 -1.41 -8.44
C VAL A 101 4.56 -0.12 -9.19
N GLU A 102 5.76 -0.02 -9.73
CA GLU A 102 6.22 1.11 -10.55
C GLU A 102 5.29 1.35 -11.76
N SER A 103 4.97 0.30 -12.50
CA SER A 103 4.08 0.40 -13.68
C SER A 103 2.69 0.89 -13.31
N ALA A 104 2.14 0.44 -12.18
CA ALA A 104 0.84 0.89 -11.69
C ALA A 104 0.89 2.38 -11.25
N MET A 105 1.95 2.78 -10.56
CA MET A 105 2.19 4.17 -10.17
C MET A 105 2.29 5.11 -11.37
N LEU A 106 3.06 4.73 -12.39
CA LEU A 106 3.21 5.53 -13.61
C LEU A 106 1.89 5.70 -14.36
N LYS A 107 1.05 4.66 -14.41
CA LYS A 107 -0.29 4.74 -15.01
C LYS A 107 -1.18 5.73 -14.26
N LEU A 108 -1.20 5.66 -12.93
CA LEU A 108 -1.96 6.59 -12.10
C LEU A 108 -1.49 8.04 -12.26
N TYR A 109 -0.17 8.24 -12.36
CA TYR A 109 0.41 9.55 -12.60
C TYR A 109 -0.03 10.14 -13.96
N LYS A 110 0.10 9.36 -15.04
CA LYS A 110 -0.28 9.78 -16.41
C LYS A 110 -1.76 10.14 -16.52
N VAL A 111 -2.65 9.31 -15.96
CA VAL A 111 -4.09 9.59 -15.95
C VAL A 111 -4.37 10.97 -15.33
N ARG A 112 -3.66 11.33 -14.26
CA ARG A 112 -3.83 12.64 -13.62
C ARG A 112 -3.24 13.80 -14.41
N THR A 113 -2.08 13.64 -15.03
CA THR A 113 -1.48 14.70 -15.86
C THR A 113 -2.34 15.00 -17.08
N ASP A 114 -2.87 13.96 -17.72
CA ASP A 114 -3.68 14.09 -18.92
C ASP A 114 -5.07 14.69 -18.59
N SER A 115 -5.63 14.30 -17.44
CA SER A 115 -6.87 14.88 -16.90
C SER A 115 -6.68 16.37 -16.54
N ALA A 116 -5.61 16.73 -15.84
CA ALA A 116 -5.32 18.12 -15.46
C ALA A 116 -5.07 19.03 -16.67
N SER A 117 -4.39 18.50 -17.71
CA SER A 117 -4.21 19.21 -18.97
C SER A 117 -5.54 19.46 -19.69
N SER A 118 -6.51 18.55 -19.56
CA SER A 118 -7.83 18.69 -20.19
C SER A 118 -8.73 19.71 -19.48
N VAL A 119 -8.65 19.82 -18.15
CA VAL A 119 -9.42 20.82 -17.38
C VAL A 119 -8.89 22.24 -17.60
N THR A 120 -7.58 22.39 -17.79
CA THR A 120 -6.94 23.70 -18.02
C THR A 120 -7.42 24.34 -19.33
N SER A 121 -7.68 23.55 -20.37
CA SER A 121 -8.19 24.01 -21.67
C SER A 121 -9.63 24.54 -21.64
N VAL A 122 -10.43 24.14 -20.64
CA VAL A 122 -11.86 24.49 -20.55
C VAL A 122 -12.07 25.82 -19.81
N LEU A 123 -11.09 26.26 -18.98
CA LEU A 123 -11.22 27.47 -18.16
C LEU A 123 -10.79 28.77 -18.88
N THR A 124 -10.22 28.70 -20.08
CA THR A 124 -9.96 29.88 -20.92
C THR A 124 -11.13 30.13 -21.88
N LEU A 125 -12.21 30.72 -21.37
CA LEU A 125 -13.18 31.42 -22.23
C LEU A 125 -12.64 32.83 -22.52
N PRO A 126 -12.59 33.27 -23.79
CA PRO A 126 -12.18 34.63 -24.10
C PRO A 126 -13.22 35.63 -23.59
N GLN A 127 -12.76 36.58 -22.78
CA GLN A 127 -13.51 37.82 -22.51
C GLN A 127 -13.49 38.61 -23.81
N ASN A 128 -14.58 38.55 -24.57
CA ASN A 128 -14.79 39.40 -25.75
C ASN A 128 -15.06 40.84 -25.26
N ASN A 129 -14.18 41.76 -25.65
CA ASN A 129 -14.43 43.20 -25.65
C ASN A 129 -15.13 43.61 -26.95
#